data_AF-A0A9W6VTD3-F1
#
_entry.id   AF-A0A9W6VTD3-F1
#
_cell.length_a   1.000
_cell.length_b   1.000
_cell.length_c   1.000
_cell.angle_alpha   90.00
_cell.angle_beta   90.00
_cell.angle_gamma   90.00
#
_symmetry.space_group_name_H-M   'P 1'
#
loop_
_entity.id
_entity.type
_entity.pdbx_description
1 polymer ?
#
loop_
_entity_poly.entity_id
_entity_poly.type
_entity_poly.pdbx_seq_one_letter_code
_entity_poly.pdbx_strand_id
1 'polypeptide(L)'
;MGGPLRAGPRTLYLRAGFWQMFDLNVYTAARLAADPDADPARLSADWIRQTFSTDPSTVRAMGQVLALSRRAITNGLYIGPYARRTVKALGLEPPPMMWIFEWDIVTGDGAVLDSIYAVSRDHLDEAIREGDEAIATARRMRELLATTDPTAWHDPAQRRSFADALDYEVDLFGTLAAYRTMFLRHAQWLDTGSAHARTQWLAARSRYTAARDEHRRRYTGDVDLPPYSFPAADIGLARAERDPAMAWLARGLLLVLVAAPALGTSAGQRLLRALTRGRRPPGAAALRALWLGTTRPWRVGDLGPPPTALDRVLVWALPATALALSRAAYSWFASPAHLLVTLGGWGVFAGVLRGWLRGHDRFGLYAAVGGAAVVRTLVLLCALAGHGPGRYWFDFWTRPQARSLYITIAFAAFLWVPVAAYLALRALGARFTVAPVLVAVGAPLALLGATLWAAGLENSLSVWNDQMALLPWGMHRILGITGFLDLPPWLPQLLIAAGGALIAAGGMVAAVRPARRRSHVLRQPTSSP
;
A
#
# COMPACT_ATOMS: atom_id res chain seq x y z
N MET A 1 4.87 -21.42 -19.51
CA MET A 1 5.48 -20.90 -18.27
C MET A 1 6.59 -21.86 -17.89
N GLY A 2 7.85 -21.45 -18.06
CA GLY A 2 9.01 -22.27 -17.69
C GLY A 2 9.16 -22.30 -16.18
N GLY A 3 9.22 -23.50 -15.60
CA GLY A 3 9.43 -23.66 -14.16
C GLY A 3 10.79 -23.14 -13.66
N PRO A 4 10.98 -23.12 -12.32
CA PRO A 4 12.12 -22.50 -11.63
C PRO A 4 13.50 -23.03 -12.05
N LEU A 5 13.58 -24.18 -12.73
CA LEU A 5 14.80 -24.75 -13.31
C LEU A 5 15.50 -23.83 -14.33
N ARG A 6 14.81 -22.84 -14.92
CA ARG A 6 15.40 -21.86 -15.84
C ARG A 6 15.33 -20.41 -15.36
N ALA A 7 14.76 -20.16 -14.19
CA ALA A 7 14.66 -18.82 -13.62
C ALA A 7 15.88 -18.48 -12.73
N GLY A 8 16.55 -19.50 -12.16
CA GLY A 8 17.80 -19.32 -11.42
C GLY A 8 19.03 -19.31 -12.35
N PRO A 9 20.17 -18.76 -11.88
CA PRO A 9 21.42 -18.76 -12.63
C PRO A 9 21.80 -20.17 -13.07
N ARG A 10 22.00 -20.39 -14.38
CA ARG A 10 22.41 -21.70 -14.93
C ARG A 10 23.79 -22.16 -14.41
N THR A 11 24.52 -21.25 -13.80
CA THR A 11 25.78 -21.48 -13.10
C THR A 11 25.66 -22.50 -11.96
N LEU A 12 24.49 -22.65 -11.34
CA LEU A 12 24.26 -23.65 -10.28
C LEU A 12 24.32 -25.10 -10.77
N TYR A 13 24.23 -25.33 -12.08
CA TYR A 13 24.39 -26.67 -12.67
C TYR A 13 25.84 -26.97 -13.10
N LEU A 14 26.79 -26.08 -12.77
CA LEU A 14 28.22 -26.21 -13.10
C LEU A 14 28.49 -26.38 -14.62
N ARG A 15 27.56 -25.94 -15.47
CA ARG A 15 27.59 -26.15 -16.93
C ARG A 15 27.70 -24.85 -17.75
N ALA A 16 27.45 -23.71 -17.12
CA ALA A 16 27.43 -22.40 -17.78
C ALA A 16 27.89 -21.32 -16.80
N GLY A 17 28.36 -20.18 -17.33
CA GLY A 17 28.83 -19.02 -16.56
C GLY A 17 30.01 -19.29 -15.61
N PHE A 18 30.29 -18.33 -14.73
CA PHE A 18 31.48 -18.32 -13.88
C PHE A 18 31.31 -19.14 -12.59
N TRP A 19 30.99 -20.42 -12.74
CA TRP A 19 30.56 -21.27 -11.63
C TRP A 19 31.66 -21.63 -10.64
N GLN A 20 32.94 -21.52 -11.03
CA GLN A 20 34.09 -21.86 -10.19
C GLN A 20 34.02 -21.12 -8.84
N MET A 21 33.56 -19.86 -8.83
CA MET A 21 33.43 -19.08 -7.60
C MET A 21 32.45 -19.67 -6.57
N PHE A 22 31.47 -20.46 -6.99
CA PHE A 22 30.54 -21.13 -6.08
C PHE A 22 31.18 -22.31 -5.34
N ASP A 23 32.23 -22.91 -5.93
CA ASP A 23 32.93 -24.07 -5.36
C ASP A 23 33.86 -23.68 -4.21
N LEU A 24 34.38 -22.44 -4.17
CA LEU A 24 35.30 -21.99 -3.12
C LEU A 24 34.74 -22.19 -1.70
N ASN A 25 33.46 -21.88 -1.48
CA ASN A 25 32.83 -22.05 -0.16
C ASN A 25 32.69 -23.54 0.19
N VAL A 26 32.38 -24.40 -0.79
CA VAL A 26 32.30 -25.86 -0.60
C VAL A 26 33.67 -26.41 -0.27
N TYR A 27 34.70 -26.03 -1.03
CA TYR A 27 36.10 -26.40 -0.80
C TYR A 27 36.55 -26.00 0.61
N THR A 28 36.37 -24.73 0.97
CA THR A 28 36.86 -24.18 2.25
C THR A 28 36.12 -24.81 3.42
N ALA A 29 34.79 -24.99 3.31
CA ALA A 29 33.99 -25.63 4.36
C ALA A 29 34.41 -27.10 4.57
N ALA A 30 34.63 -27.86 3.49
CA ALA A 30 35.08 -29.26 3.58
C ALA A 30 36.47 -29.37 4.22
N ARG A 31 37.39 -28.46 3.89
CA ARG A 31 38.73 -28.40 4.48
C ARG A 31 38.70 -28.05 5.97
N LEU A 32 37.91 -27.05 6.35
CA LEU A 32 37.72 -26.67 7.76
C LEU A 32 36.99 -27.74 8.57
N ALA A 33 36.10 -28.52 7.95
CA ALA A 33 35.47 -29.66 8.61
C ALA A 33 36.47 -30.80 8.90
N ALA A 34 37.48 -30.97 8.05
CA ALA A 34 38.54 -31.95 8.25
C ALA A 34 39.64 -31.45 9.22
N ASP A 35 39.94 -30.15 9.18
CA ASP A 35 40.92 -29.48 10.04
C ASP A 35 40.40 -28.09 10.44
N PRO A 36 39.74 -27.96 11.62
CA PRO A 36 39.17 -26.70 12.08
C PRO A 36 40.19 -25.60 12.37
N ASP A 37 41.46 -25.96 12.59
CA ASP A 37 42.54 -25.01 12.89
C ASP A 37 43.24 -24.50 11.61
N ALA A 38 42.85 -25.00 10.43
CA ALA A 38 43.41 -24.58 9.16
C ALA A 38 43.15 -23.09 8.87
N ASP A 39 44.19 -22.36 8.44
CA ASP A 39 44.08 -20.95 8.06
C ASP A 39 43.21 -20.78 6.79
N PRO A 40 42.05 -20.09 6.86
CA PRO A 40 41.19 -19.86 5.71
C PRO A 40 41.87 -19.11 4.55
N ALA A 41 42.86 -18.24 4.85
CA ALA A 41 43.60 -17.52 3.82
C ALA A 41 44.48 -18.47 3.00
N ARG A 42 45.13 -19.42 3.68
CA ARG A 42 45.90 -20.48 3.03
C ARG A 42 45.01 -21.40 2.20
N LEU A 43 43.86 -21.82 2.72
CA LEU A 43 42.89 -22.65 1.99
C LEU A 43 42.39 -21.96 0.72
N SER A 44 42.10 -20.66 0.80
CA SER A 44 41.69 -19.85 -0.36
C SER A 44 42.81 -19.76 -1.40
N ALA A 45 44.05 -19.55 -0.97
CA ALA A 45 45.20 -19.50 -1.86
C ALA A 45 45.50 -20.86 -2.52
N ASP A 46 45.32 -21.96 -1.79
CA ASP A 46 45.47 -23.32 -2.32
C ASP A 46 44.41 -23.62 -3.39
N TRP A 47 43.16 -23.22 -3.14
CA TRP A 47 42.08 -23.33 -4.12
C TRP A 47 42.34 -22.46 -5.37
N ILE A 48 42.78 -21.21 -5.21
CA ILE A 48 43.14 -20.34 -6.35
C ILE A 48 44.24 -20.99 -7.19
N ARG A 49 45.26 -21.59 -6.55
CA ARG A 49 46.35 -22.29 -7.25
C ARG A 49 45.86 -23.45 -8.11
N GLN A 50 44.89 -24.20 -7.59
CA GLN A 50 44.28 -25.34 -8.28
C GLN A 50 43.36 -24.87 -9.43
N THR A 51 42.59 -23.81 -9.22
CA THR A 51 41.50 -23.43 -10.11
C THR A 51 41.89 -22.41 -11.17
N PHE A 52 42.74 -21.42 -10.85
CA PHE A 52 42.93 -20.23 -11.69
C PHE A 52 44.37 -19.95 -12.11
N SER A 53 45.35 -20.04 -11.21
CA SER A 53 46.74 -19.69 -11.55
C SER A 53 47.73 -20.16 -10.48
N THR A 54 48.90 -20.63 -10.89
CA THR A 54 50.02 -20.92 -9.96
C THR A 54 50.96 -19.74 -9.75
N ASP A 55 50.80 -18.64 -10.50
CA ASP A 55 51.65 -17.45 -10.37
C ASP A 55 51.45 -16.78 -9.00
N PRO A 56 52.52 -16.60 -8.19
CA PRO A 56 52.39 -16.03 -6.86
C PRO A 56 51.77 -14.64 -6.83
N SER A 57 51.95 -13.82 -7.87
CA SER A 57 51.38 -12.47 -7.93
C SER A 57 49.87 -12.50 -8.13
N THR A 58 49.40 -13.34 -9.06
CA THR A 58 47.99 -13.58 -9.38
C THR A 58 47.26 -14.20 -8.19
N VAL A 59 47.84 -15.23 -7.56
CA VAL A 59 47.28 -15.86 -6.36
C VAL A 59 47.08 -14.85 -5.23
N ARG A 60 48.07 -13.98 -4.97
CA ARG A 60 47.95 -12.94 -3.94
C ARG A 60 46.86 -11.93 -4.27
N ALA A 61 46.81 -11.44 -5.51
CA ALA A 61 45.80 -10.47 -5.94
C ALA A 61 44.38 -11.04 -5.81
N MET A 62 44.15 -12.26 -6.28
CA MET A 62 42.85 -12.93 -6.15
C MET A 62 42.50 -13.22 -4.70
N GLY A 63 43.46 -13.63 -3.87
CA GLY A 63 43.25 -13.82 -2.42
C GLY A 63 42.78 -12.53 -1.74
N GLN A 64 43.33 -11.37 -2.12
CA GLN A 64 42.87 -10.07 -1.63
C GLN A 64 41.47 -9.71 -2.12
N VAL A 65 41.15 -10.00 -3.39
CA VAL A 65 39.78 -9.81 -3.92
C VAL A 65 38.77 -10.61 -3.09
N LEU A 66 39.06 -11.88 -2.82
CA LEU A 66 38.21 -12.75 -2.01
C LEU A 66 38.08 -12.26 -0.56
N ALA A 67 39.16 -11.78 0.05
CA ALA A 67 39.12 -11.22 1.40
C ALA A 67 38.25 -9.95 1.51
N LEU A 68 38.20 -9.14 0.44
CA LEU A 68 37.36 -7.94 0.38
C LEU A 68 35.88 -8.24 0.07
N SER A 69 35.60 -9.35 -0.61
CA SER A 69 34.26 -9.69 -1.12
C SER A 69 33.17 -9.65 -0.05
N ARG A 70 33.46 -10.19 1.15
CA ARG A 70 32.49 -10.20 2.26
C ARG A 70 32.03 -8.80 2.62
N ARG A 71 32.95 -7.84 2.71
CA ARG A 71 32.63 -6.44 3.05
C ARG A 71 31.83 -5.78 1.93
N ALA A 72 32.22 -6.01 0.67
CA ALA A 72 31.52 -5.48 -0.49
C ALA A 72 30.05 -5.93 -0.49
N ILE A 73 29.82 -7.23 -0.32
CA ILE A 73 28.50 -7.86 -0.27
C ILE A 73 27.69 -7.38 0.94
N THR A 74 28.26 -7.38 2.15
CA THR A 74 27.52 -6.95 3.35
C THR A 74 27.09 -5.49 3.25
N ASN A 75 27.96 -4.63 2.71
CA ASN A 75 27.65 -3.21 2.59
C ASN A 75 26.75 -2.90 1.38
N GLY A 76 26.83 -3.69 0.31
CA GLY A 76 26.11 -3.48 -0.94
C GLY A 76 24.70 -4.06 -0.94
N LEU A 77 24.54 -5.29 -0.43
CA LEU A 77 23.26 -5.99 -0.41
C LEU A 77 22.47 -5.81 0.88
N TYR A 78 23.12 -5.52 2.00
CA TYR A 78 22.43 -5.30 3.27
C TYR A 78 22.46 -3.83 3.67
N ILE A 79 21.52 -3.46 4.55
CA ILE A 79 21.49 -2.16 5.21
C ILE A 79 21.85 -2.43 6.66
N GLY A 80 23.11 -2.19 7.04
CA GLY A 80 23.70 -2.61 8.30
C GLY A 80 22.90 -2.22 9.53
N PRO A 81 22.47 -0.95 9.69
CA PRO A 81 21.63 -0.55 10.82
C PRO A 81 20.32 -1.33 10.98
N TYR A 82 19.74 -1.82 9.87
CA TYR A 82 18.57 -2.70 9.88
C TYR A 82 18.98 -4.17 10.11
N ALA A 83 19.94 -4.66 9.34
CA ALA A 83 20.37 -6.06 9.32
C ALA A 83 20.98 -6.56 10.64
N ARG A 84 21.52 -5.66 11.47
CA ARG A 84 22.06 -5.99 12.80
C ARG A 84 20.99 -6.15 13.88
N ARG A 85 19.71 -5.93 13.55
CA ARG A 85 18.60 -6.08 14.49
C ARG A 85 17.76 -7.30 14.17
N THR A 86 17.35 -8.03 15.20
CA THR A 86 16.28 -9.01 15.10
C THR A 86 14.95 -8.27 14.95
N VAL A 87 14.37 -8.33 13.76
CA VAL A 87 13.07 -7.71 13.47
C VAL A 87 12.05 -8.84 13.34
N LYS A 88 10.88 -8.68 13.95
CA LYS A 88 9.74 -9.58 13.75
C LYS A 88 8.60 -8.82 13.10
N ALA A 89 8.13 -9.31 11.96
CA ALA A 89 7.00 -8.75 11.23
C ALA A 89 5.97 -9.86 10.99
N LEU A 90 4.73 -9.65 11.43
CA LEU A 90 3.62 -10.60 11.22
C LEU A 90 3.91 -12.02 11.72
N GLY A 91 4.68 -12.15 12.81
CA GLY A 91 5.06 -13.46 13.39
C GLY A 91 6.27 -14.13 12.72
N LEU A 92 6.81 -13.56 11.64
CA LEU A 92 8.00 -14.03 10.95
C LEU A 92 9.21 -13.15 11.29
N GLU A 93 10.40 -13.74 11.27
CA GLU A 93 11.66 -12.99 11.23
C GLU A 93 12.04 -12.79 9.77
N PRO A 94 11.70 -11.64 9.17
CA PRO A 94 12.05 -11.37 7.79
C PRO A 94 13.57 -11.41 7.55
N PRO A 95 14.03 -11.85 6.36
CA PRO A 95 15.44 -11.81 6.01
C PRO A 95 16.02 -10.39 6.17
N PRO A 96 17.28 -10.25 6.65
CA PRO A 96 17.92 -8.94 6.80
C PRO A 96 18.12 -8.18 5.48
N MET A 97 17.88 -8.83 4.33
CA MET A 97 17.97 -8.30 2.97
C MET A 97 16.60 -7.96 2.34
N MET A 98 15.54 -7.70 3.12
CA MET A 98 14.15 -7.57 2.59
C MET A 98 13.90 -6.57 1.45
N TRP A 99 14.75 -5.55 1.27
CA TRP A 99 14.62 -4.59 0.17
C TRP A 99 14.97 -5.18 -1.21
N ILE A 100 15.59 -6.37 -1.26
CA ILE A 100 15.86 -7.16 -2.46
C ILE A 100 15.26 -8.56 -2.22
N PHE A 101 14.30 -8.94 -3.04
CA PHE A 101 13.56 -10.19 -2.90
C PHE A 101 13.97 -11.23 -3.95
N GLU A 102 13.75 -12.51 -3.60
CA GLU A 102 14.24 -13.69 -4.31
C GLU A 102 15.76 -13.66 -4.39
N TRP A 103 16.36 -12.92 -5.33
CA TRP A 103 17.78 -12.56 -5.38
C TRP A 103 18.03 -11.27 -6.19
N ASP A 104 17.08 -10.85 -7.02
CA ASP A 104 17.23 -9.83 -8.06
C ASP A 104 16.06 -8.82 -8.11
N ILE A 105 15.01 -8.98 -7.31
CA ILE A 105 13.82 -8.12 -7.35
C ILE A 105 13.97 -6.99 -6.34
N VAL A 106 14.23 -5.78 -6.82
CA VAL A 106 14.28 -4.58 -5.96
C VAL A 106 12.85 -4.15 -5.64
N THR A 107 12.48 -4.18 -4.36
CA THR A 107 11.09 -3.90 -3.95
C THR A 107 10.72 -2.42 -4.09
N GLY A 108 9.46 -2.08 -3.88
CA GLY A 108 8.97 -0.70 -3.85
C GLY A 108 7.79 -0.48 -2.91
N ASP A 109 7.56 -1.43 -1.99
CA ASP A 109 6.43 -1.38 -1.05
C ASP A 109 6.79 -0.62 0.23
N GLY A 110 5.81 0.12 0.76
CA GLY A 110 5.99 0.89 2.00
C GLY A 110 6.18 0.01 3.23
N ALA A 111 5.55 -1.18 3.28
CA ALA A 111 5.64 -2.04 4.46
C ALA A 111 7.10 -2.45 4.78
N VAL A 112 7.89 -2.79 3.76
CA VAL A 112 9.32 -3.09 3.91
C VAL A 112 10.14 -1.81 4.07
N LEU A 113 10.03 -0.88 3.12
CA LEU A 113 10.97 0.24 3.02
C LEU A 113 10.83 1.24 4.18
N ASP A 114 9.58 1.52 4.60
CA ASP A 114 9.33 2.42 5.74
C ASP A 114 9.81 1.79 7.05
N SER A 115 9.68 0.46 7.19
CA SER A 115 10.18 -0.28 8.35
C SER A 115 11.70 -0.26 8.42
N ILE A 116 12.38 -0.46 7.28
CA ILE A 116 13.85 -0.34 7.20
C ILE A 116 14.30 1.05 7.63
N TYR A 117 13.66 2.11 7.12
CA TYR A 117 13.96 3.48 7.56
C TYR A 117 13.70 3.65 9.05
N ALA A 118 12.53 3.25 9.56
CA ALA A 118 12.16 3.48 10.96
C ALA A 118 13.14 2.83 11.95
N VAL A 119 13.67 1.65 11.60
CA VAL A 119 14.71 0.96 12.37
C VAL A 119 16.07 1.64 12.21
N SER A 120 16.39 2.14 11.02
CA SER A 120 17.71 2.70 10.68
C SER A 120 17.84 4.21 10.93
N ARG A 121 16.76 4.92 11.26
CA ARG A 121 16.69 6.40 11.23
C ARG A 121 17.77 7.10 12.06
N ASP A 122 18.15 6.51 13.20
CA ASP A 122 19.15 7.08 14.11
C ASP A 122 20.58 6.91 13.57
N HIS A 123 20.74 6.06 12.55
CA HIS A 123 21.99 5.73 11.84
C HIS A 123 21.81 5.91 10.32
N LEU A 124 20.97 6.86 9.90
CA LEU A 124 20.59 7.01 8.49
C LEU A 124 21.79 7.28 7.56
N ASP A 125 22.71 8.15 8.00
CA ASP A 125 23.89 8.48 7.20
C ASP A 125 24.87 7.31 7.11
N GLU A 126 24.92 6.46 8.14
CA GLU A 126 25.67 5.18 8.10
C GLU A 126 25.05 4.23 7.06
N ALA A 127 23.74 4.01 7.12
CA ALA A 127 23.02 3.15 6.17
C ALA A 127 23.26 3.57 4.70
N ILE A 128 23.27 4.88 4.44
CA ILE A 128 23.56 5.43 3.11
C ILE A 128 25.03 5.24 2.73
N ARG A 129 25.96 5.61 3.61
CA ARG A 129 27.42 5.53 3.37
C ARG A 129 27.89 4.11 3.10
N GLU A 130 27.29 3.09 3.72
CA GLU A 130 27.59 1.69 3.42
C GLU A 130 27.48 1.38 1.91
N GLY A 131 26.51 1.99 1.20
CA GLY A 131 26.38 1.80 -0.25
C GLY A 131 27.59 2.34 -1.03
N ASP A 132 28.08 3.53 -0.65
CA ASP A 132 29.28 4.12 -1.25
C ASP A 132 30.54 3.28 -0.95
N GLU A 133 30.63 2.74 0.27
CA GLU A 133 31.73 1.85 0.67
C GLU A 133 31.72 0.53 -0.11
N ALA A 134 30.54 -0.02 -0.42
CA ALA A 134 30.41 -1.22 -1.23
C ALA A 134 30.97 -1.00 -2.64
N ILE A 135 30.62 0.12 -3.27
CA ILE A 135 31.12 0.51 -4.60
C ILE A 135 32.64 0.68 -4.56
N ALA A 136 33.16 1.39 -3.56
CA ALA A 136 34.61 1.61 -3.41
C ALA A 136 35.36 0.27 -3.24
N THR A 137 34.80 -0.64 -2.44
CA THR A 137 35.37 -1.96 -2.21
C THR A 137 35.35 -2.82 -3.49
N ALA A 138 34.24 -2.85 -4.22
CA ALA A 138 34.12 -3.58 -5.48
C ALA A 138 35.06 -3.02 -6.57
N ARG A 139 35.23 -1.69 -6.65
CA ARG A 139 36.22 -1.06 -7.54
C ARG A 139 37.64 -1.47 -7.17
N ARG A 140 37.96 -1.51 -5.88
CA ARG A 140 39.26 -1.99 -5.43
C ARG A 140 39.51 -3.45 -5.82
N MET A 141 38.48 -4.30 -5.71
CA MET A 141 38.55 -5.69 -6.17
C MET A 141 38.83 -5.76 -7.67
N ARG A 142 38.14 -4.96 -8.49
CA ARG A 142 38.36 -4.85 -9.94
C ARG A 142 39.79 -4.40 -10.27
N GLU A 143 40.30 -3.38 -9.59
CA GLU A 143 41.66 -2.88 -9.76
C GLU A 143 42.71 -3.94 -9.44
N LEU A 144 42.53 -4.69 -8.35
CA LEU A 144 43.42 -5.80 -7.98
C LEU A 144 43.45 -6.88 -9.06
N LEU A 145 42.29 -7.28 -9.60
CA LEU A 145 42.23 -8.23 -10.70
C LEU A 145 42.96 -7.70 -11.95
N ALA A 146 42.82 -6.41 -12.26
CA ALA A 146 43.47 -5.78 -13.40
C ALA A 146 45.01 -5.78 -13.31
N THR A 147 45.59 -5.86 -12.10
CA THR A 147 47.04 -5.99 -11.91
C THR A 147 47.60 -7.37 -12.25
N THR A 148 46.74 -8.38 -12.43
CA THR A 148 47.17 -9.74 -12.77
C THR A 148 47.59 -9.86 -14.24
N ASP A 149 48.70 -10.58 -14.47
CA ASP A 149 49.18 -10.88 -15.83
C ASP A 149 48.16 -11.81 -16.54
N PRO A 150 47.58 -11.39 -17.68
CA PRO A 150 46.63 -12.23 -18.42
C PRO A 150 47.17 -13.60 -18.83
N THR A 151 48.49 -13.73 -19.02
CA THR A 151 49.14 -14.98 -19.46
C THR A 151 49.42 -15.94 -18.31
N ALA A 152 49.30 -15.46 -17.06
CA ALA A 152 49.51 -16.27 -15.87
C ALA A 152 48.28 -17.09 -15.47
N TRP A 153 47.13 -16.88 -16.11
CA TRP A 153 45.90 -17.62 -15.85
C TRP A 153 45.90 -18.96 -16.60
N HIS A 154 45.40 -20.01 -15.94
CA HIS A 154 45.23 -21.33 -16.56
C HIS A 154 44.29 -21.27 -17.77
N ASP A 155 43.25 -20.44 -17.69
CA ASP A 155 42.31 -20.16 -18.78
C ASP A 155 42.03 -18.65 -18.92
N PRO A 156 42.38 -18.03 -20.07
CA PRO A 156 42.05 -16.64 -20.35
C PRO A 156 40.56 -16.31 -20.30
N ALA A 157 39.67 -17.28 -20.56
CA ALA A 157 38.23 -17.08 -20.45
C ALA A 157 37.79 -16.88 -19.00
N GLN A 158 38.37 -17.60 -18.05
CA GLN A 158 38.08 -17.42 -16.61
C GLN A 158 38.47 -16.02 -16.13
N ARG A 159 39.61 -15.48 -16.60
CA ARG A 159 40.00 -14.11 -16.28
C ARG A 159 38.98 -13.09 -16.76
N ARG A 160 38.48 -13.26 -18.00
CA ARG A 160 37.43 -12.39 -18.57
C ARG A 160 36.15 -12.51 -17.76
N SER A 161 35.68 -13.71 -17.48
CA SER A 161 34.47 -13.92 -16.67
C SER A 161 34.59 -13.34 -15.26
N PHE A 162 35.76 -13.41 -14.62
CA PHE A 162 36.00 -12.74 -13.34
C PHE A 162 35.90 -11.21 -13.49
N ALA A 163 36.56 -10.65 -14.50
CA ALA A 163 36.51 -9.21 -14.76
C ALA A 163 35.09 -8.72 -15.04
N ASP A 164 34.33 -9.46 -15.87
CA ASP A 164 32.94 -9.13 -16.21
C ASP A 164 32.04 -9.20 -14.97
N ALA A 165 32.23 -10.20 -14.10
CA ALA A 165 31.50 -10.31 -12.84
C ALA A 165 31.80 -9.15 -11.87
N LEU A 166 33.05 -8.70 -11.77
CA LEU A 166 33.41 -7.53 -10.96
C LEU A 166 32.87 -6.22 -11.56
N ASP A 167 32.86 -6.10 -12.89
CA ASP A 167 32.24 -4.96 -13.59
C ASP A 167 30.73 -4.91 -13.30
N TYR A 168 30.06 -6.07 -13.33
CA TYR A 168 28.66 -6.20 -12.92
C TYR A 168 28.43 -5.85 -11.46
N GLU A 169 29.25 -6.35 -10.54
CA GLU A 169 29.13 -6.05 -9.11
C GLU A 169 29.27 -4.55 -8.83
N VAL A 170 30.24 -3.87 -9.46
CA VAL A 170 30.42 -2.42 -9.34
C VAL A 170 29.20 -1.64 -9.85
N ASP A 171 28.66 -2.02 -11.01
CA ASP A 171 27.51 -1.34 -11.62
C ASP A 171 26.21 -1.60 -10.83
N LEU A 172 26.00 -2.85 -10.41
CA LEU A 172 24.88 -3.25 -9.57
C LEU A 172 24.90 -2.51 -8.23
N PHE A 173 26.03 -2.48 -7.52
CA PHE A 173 26.15 -1.73 -6.27
C PHE A 173 25.99 -0.22 -6.48
N GLY A 174 26.44 0.32 -7.61
CA GLY A 174 26.15 1.69 -8.01
C GLY A 174 24.64 1.97 -8.07
N THR A 175 23.91 1.07 -8.73
CA THR A 175 22.45 1.15 -8.88
C THR A 175 21.72 0.98 -7.55
N LEU A 176 22.11 -0.03 -6.75
CA LEU A 176 21.51 -0.30 -5.44
C LEU A 176 21.82 0.78 -4.40
N ALA A 177 23.00 1.38 -4.40
CA ALA A 177 23.32 2.50 -3.52
C ALA A 177 22.50 3.75 -3.86
N ALA A 178 22.30 4.02 -5.16
CA ALA A 178 21.44 5.10 -5.61
C ALA A 178 19.98 4.86 -5.20
N TYR A 179 19.47 3.63 -5.38
CA TYR A 179 18.14 3.24 -4.94
C TYR A 179 17.98 3.36 -3.42
N ARG A 180 18.95 2.83 -2.65
CA ARG A 180 19.01 2.92 -1.18
C ARG A 180 18.86 4.34 -0.70
N THR A 181 19.70 5.22 -1.22
CA THR A 181 19.67 6.64 -0.87
C THR A 181 18.32 7.26 -1.21
N MET A 182 17.76 6.91 -2.36
CA MET A 182 16.48 7.45 -2.82
C MET A 182 15.34 7.10 -1.87
N PHE A 183 15.13 5.82 -1.55
CA PHE A 183 14.00 5.44 -0.70
C PHE A 183 14.21 5.88 0.76
N LEU A 184 15.44 5.83 1.28
CA LEU A 184 15.74 6.26 2.66
C LEU A 184 15.49 7.77 2.84
N ARG A 185 15.87 8.60 1.86
CA ARG A 185 15.59 10.05 1.90
C ARG A 185 14.11 10.36 1.66
N HIS A 186 13.40 9.56 0.87
CA HIS A 186 11.94 9.68 0.74
C HIS A 186 11.24 9.42 2.07
N ALA A 187 11.55 8.30 2.73
CA ALA A 187 11.01 7.97 4.06
C ALA A 187 11.38 9.04 5.10
N GLN A 188 12.60 9.58 5.06
CA GLN A 188 13.00 10.71 5.91
C GLN A 188 12.13 11.96 5.67
N TRP A 189 11.84 12.27 4.41
CA TRP A 189 10.93 13.37 4.09
C TRP A 189 9.50 13.09 4.57
N LEU A 190 9.01 11.86 4.40
CA LEU A 190 7.70 11.49 4.93
C LEU A 190 7.66 11.66 6.44
N ASP A 191 8.65 11.18 7.19
CA ASP A 191 8.74 11.26 8.65
C ASP A 191 8.82 12.71 9.17
N THR A 192 9.73 13.49 8.60
CA THR A 192 10.12 14.82 9.12
C THR A 192 9.40 15.99 8.46
N GLY A 193 8.91 15.83 7.22
CA GLY A 193 8.44 16.93 6.38
C GLY A 193 9.53 17.93 5.94
N SER A 194 10.81 17.63 6.20
CA SER A 194 11.92 18.55 5.95
C SER A 194 12.09 18.86 4.46
N ALA A 195 12.20 20.16 4.13
CA ALA A 195 12.54 20.61 2.78
C ALA A 195 13.93 20.10 2.34
N HIS A 196 14.87 19.98 3.28
CA HIS A 196 16.21 19.45 3.00
C HIS A 196 16.14 17.96 2.61
N ALA A 197 15.42 17.14 3.38
CA ALA A 197 15.21 15.73 3.06
C ALA A 197 14.51 15.55 1.70
N ARG A 198 13.53 16.41 1.39
CA ARG A 198 12.87 16.42 0.08
C ARG A 198 13.84 16.71 -1.07
N THR A 199 14.71 17.71 -0.93
CA THR A 199 15.72 18.02 -1.96
C THR A 199 16.70 16.87 -2.15
N GLN A 200 17.17 16.26 -1.06
CA GLN A 200 18.05 15.09 -1.12
C GLN A 200 17.37 13.90 -1.79
N TRP A 201 16.10 13.64 -1.49
CA TRP A 201 15.31 12.61 -2.16
C TRP A 201 15.18 12.87 -3.66
N LEU A 202 14.83 14.08 -4.08
CA LEU A 202 14.71 14.43 -5.51
C LEU A 202 16.02 14.26 -6.26
N ALA A 203 17.15 14.62 -5.65
CA ALA A 203 18.47 14.40 -6.22
C ALA A 203 18.84 12.90 -6.29
N ALA A 204 18.55 12.14 -5.24
CA ALA A 204 18.76 10.69 -5.21
C ALA A 204 17.88 9.95 -6.22
N ARG A 205 16.64 10.42 -6.44
CA ARG A 205 15.74 9.92 -7.48
C ARG A 205 16.37 10.02 -8.87
N SER A 206 16.86 11.20 -9.25
CA SER A 206 17.49 11.38 -10.56
C SER A 206 18.69 10.46 -10.75
N ARG A 207 19.51 10.28 -9.69
CA ARG A 207 20.65 9.34 -9.71
C ARG A 207 20.21 7.90 -9.87
N TYR A 208 19.19 7.46 -9.13
CA TYR A 208 18.64 6.11 -9.24
C TYR A 208 18.08 5.84 -10.64
N THR A 209 17.23 6.73 -11.18
CA THR A 209 16.65 6.54 -12.52
C THR A 209 17.75 6.39 -13.58
N ALA A 210 18.77 7.24 -13.54
CA ALA A 210 19.90 7.16 -14.47
C ALA A 210 20.70 5.85 -14.32
N ALA A 211 21.02 5.45 -13.08
CA ALA A 211 21.78 4.23 -12.81
C ALA A 211 20.99 2.97 -13.22
N ARG A 212 19.70 2.91 -12.87
CA ARG A 212 18.78 1.83 -13.26
C ARG A 212 18.71 1.67 -14.77
N ASP A 213 18.55 2.77 -15.50
CA ASP A 213 18.41 2.74 -16.96
C ASP A 213 19.71 2.31 -17.64
N GLU A 214 20.87 2.74 -17.14
CA GLU A 214 22.17 2.26 -17.59
C GLU A 214 22.37 0.78 -17.29
N HIS A 215 22.14 0.33 -16.06
CA HIS A 215 22.27 -1.07 -15.65
C HIS A 215 21.41 -1.99 -16.53
N ARG A 216 20.13 -1.62 -16.72
CA ARG A 216 19.24 -2.37 -17.62
C ARG A 216 19.75 -2.39 -19.04
N ARG A 217 20.18 -1.24 -19.58
CA ARG A 217 20.71 -1.15 -20.95
C ARG A 217 21.96 -2.00 -21.14
N ARG A 218 22.85 -2.02 -20.15
CA ARG A 218 24.12 -2.75 -20.18
C ARG A 218 23.95 -4.27 -20.14
N TYR A 219 23.03 -4.76 -19.32
CA TYR A 219 22.92 -6.20 -19.02
C TYR A 219 21.72 -6.90 -19.65
N THR A 220 20.77 -6.18 -20.26
CA THR A 220 19.63 -6.82 -20.93
C THR A 220 20.11 -7.78 -22.02
N GLY A 221 19.69 -9.05 -21.90
CA GLY A 221 20.06 -10.12 -22.83
C GLY A 221 21.28 -10.92 -22.39
N ASP A 222 21.99 -10.49 -21.34
CA ASP A 222 23.02 -11.29 -20.69
C ASP A 222 22.37 -12.38 -19.83
N VAL A 223 22.77 -13.62 -20.06
CA VAL A 223 22.24 -14.80 -19.36
C VAL A 223 23.04 -15.17 -18.10
N ASP A 224 24.29 -14.73 -18.04
CA ASP A 224 25.20 -15.02 -16.93
C ASP A 224 25.21 -13.87 -15.91
N LEU A 225 25.00 -12.64 -16.39
CA LEU A 225 24.96 -11.40 -15.59
C LEU A 225 23.68 -10.59 -15.89
N PRO A 226 22.47 -11.15 -15.69
CA PRO A 226 21.22 -10.48 -16.03
C PRO A 226 20.99 -9.24 -15.17
N PRO A 227 20.28 -8.22 -15.66
CA PRO A 227 19.97 -7.05 -14.87
C PRO A 227 19.00 -7.40 -13.75
N TYR A 228 19.11 -6.71 -12.61
CA TYR A 228 18.08 -6.80 -11.57
C TYR A 228 16.71 -6.33 -12.08
N SER A 229 15.66 -6.84 -11.45
CA SER A 229 14.26 -6.51 -11.73
C SER A 229 13.81 -5.32 -10.88
N PHE A 230 13.59 -4.18 -11.54
CA PHE A 230 13.14 -2.92 -10.93
C PHE A 230 11.64 -2.55 -11.05
N PRO A 231 10.70 -3.31 -11.66
CA PRO A 231 9.30 -2.89 -11.76
C PRO A 231 8.63 -2.51 -10.43
N ALA A 232 8.92 -3.24 -9.34
CA ALA A 232 8.35 -2.93 -8.04
C ALA A 232 8.88 -1.59 -7.50
N ALA A 233 10.21 -1.38 -7.54
CA ALA A 233 10.83 -0.10 -7.23
C ALA A 233 10.27 1.07 -8.05
N ASP A 234 10.02 0.85 -9.35
CA ASP A 234 9.48 1.87 -10.25
C ASP A 234 8.03 2.23 -9.94
N ILE A 235 7.21 1.23 -9.59
CA ILE A 235 5.84 1.44 -9.10
C ILE A 235 5.85 2.26 -7.80
N GLY A 236 6.74 1.91 -6.85
CA GLY A 236 6.92 2.65 -5.60
C GLY A 236 7.31 4.11 -5.85
N LEU A 237 8.29 4.32 -6.73
CA LEU A 237 8.75 5.65 -7.12
C LEU A 237 7.63 6.49 -7.76
N ALA A 238 6.85 5.92 -8.68
CA ALA A 238 5.75 6.62 -9.34
C ALA A 238 4.66 7.08 -8.35
N ARG A 239 4.47 6.36 -7.23
CA ARG A 239 3.56 6.77 -6.15
C ARG A 239 4.18 7.85 -5.27
N ALA A 240 5.45 7.69 -4.90
CA ALA A 240 6.19 8.69 -4.13
C ALA A 240 6.14 10.07 -4.81
N GLU A 241 6.27 10.12 -6.14
CA GLU A 241 6.16 11.37 -6.92
C GLU A 241 4.78 12.03 -6.84
N ARG A 242 3.72 11.25 -6.66
CA ARG A 242 2.34 11.73 -6.58
C ARG A 242 1.96 12.23 -5.19
N ASP A 243 2.71 11.87 -4.15
CA ASP A 243 2.39 12.22 -2.75
C ASP A 243 2.13 13.72 -2.54
N PRO A 244 2.98 14.67 -3.02
CA PRO A 244 2.71 16.10 -2.84
C PRO A 244 1.41 16.56 -3.50
N ALA A 245 1.11 16.06 -4.70
CA ALA A 245 -0.12 16.41 -5.42
C ALA A 245 -1.35 15.87 -4.70
N MET A 246 -1.28 14.61 -4.23
CA MET A 246 -2.36 13.99 -3.45
C MET A 246 -2.57 14.71 -2.10
N ALA A 247 -1.51 15.18 -1.45
CA ALA A 247 -1.60 16.00 -0.23
C ALA A 247 -2.37 17.30 -0.48
N TRP A 248 -2.04 18.01 -1.56
CA TRP A 248 -2.74 19.25 -1.94
C TRP A 248 -4.19 19.03 -2.32
N LEU A 249 -4.48 17.97 -3.08
CA LEU A 249 -5.85 17.56 -3.37
C LEU A 249 -6.60 17.27 -2.07
N ALA A 250 -5.98 16.54 -1.14
CA ALA A 250 -6.59 16.22 0.15
C ALA A 250 -6.89 17.48 0.97
N ARG A 251 -5.97 18.44 1.02
CA ARG A 251 -6.17 19.75 1.69
C ARG A 251 -7.31 20.55 1.05
N GLY A 252 -7.36 20.61 -0.28
CA GLY A 252 -8.43 21.29 -1.01
C GLY A 252 -9.81 20.67 -0.72
N LEU A 253 -9.90 19.34 -0.78
CA LEU A 253 -11.12 18.61 -0.42
C LEU A 253 -11.49 18.80 1.05
N LEU A 254 -10.50 18.79 1.95
CA LEU A 254 -10.70 19.01 3.38
C LEU A 254 -11.29 20.41 3.63
N LEU A 255 -10.72 21.45 2.99
CA LEU A 255 -11.23 22.81 3.07
C LEU A 255 -12.69 22.89 2.58
N VAL A 256 -12.99 22.28 1.43
CA VAL A 256 -14.37 22.23 0.90
C VAL A 256 -15.31 21.53 1.87
N LEU A 257 -14.92 20.38 2.41
CA LEU A 257 -15.74 19.59 3.32
C LEU A 257 -15.85 20.17 4.73
N VAL A 258 -15.00 21.10 5.13
CA VAL A 258 -15.14 21.87 6.38
C VAL A 258 -16.00 23.12 6.13
N ALA A 259 -15.77 23.83 5.01
CA ALA A 259 -16.51 25.02 4.64
C ALA A 259 -18.00 24.72 4.35
N ALA A 260 -18.30 23.64 3.63
CA ALA A 260 -19.67 23.28 3.27
C ALA A 260 -20.59 23.06 4.50
N PRO A 261 -20.21 22.25 5.52
CA PRO A 261 -20.98 22.13 6.75
C PRO A 261 -20.98 23.42 7.59
N ALA A 262 -19.88 24.20 7.61
CA ALA A 262 -19.85 25.49 8.29
C ALA A 262 -20.89 26.48 7.72
N LEU A 263 -21.06 26.51 6.40
CA LEU A 263 -22.12 27.24 5.70
C LEU A 263 -23.52 26.66 5.98
N GLY A 264 -23.62 25.39 6.36
CA GLY A 264 -24.86 24.74 6.83
C GLY A 264 -25.27 25.10 8.27
N THR A 265 -24.42 25.77 9.05
CA THR A 265 -24.76 26.23 10.41
C THR A 265 -25.73 27.42 10.38
N SER A 266 -26.33 27.76 11.53
CA SER A 266 -27.22 28.95 11.62
C SER A 266 -26.47 30.25 11.29
N ALA A 267 -25.21 30.37 11.70
CA ALA A 267 -24.35 31.50 11.35
C ALA A 267 -24.03 31.52 9.85
N GLY A 268 -23.62 30.40 9.28
CA GLY A 268 -23.34 30.27 7.85
C GLY A 268 -24.55 30.60 6.96
N GLN A 269 -25.74 30.13 7.34
CA GLN A 269 -26.98 30.44 6.63
C GLN A 269 -27.37 31.92 6.72
N ARG A 270 -27.08 32.60 7.85
CA ARG A 270 -27.27 34.05 7.97
C ARG A 270 -26.31 34.82 7.07
N LEU A 271 -25.03 34.42 7.04
CA LEU A 271 -24.03 35.01 6.16
C LEU A 271 -24.42 34.86 4.69
N LEU A 272 -24.82 33.65 4.27
CA LEU A 272 -25.28 33.40 2.89
C LEU A 272 -26.44 34.32 2.52
N ARG A 273 -27.44 34.48 3.39
CA ARG A 273 -28.58 35.39 3.15
C ARG A 273 -28.17 36.87 3.09
N ALA A 274 -27.21 37.28 3.91
CA ALA A 274 -26.70 38.65 3.89
C ALA A 274 -26.02 38.96 2.54
N LEU A 275 -25.19 38.02 2.05
CA LEU A 275 -24.51 38.14 0.77
C LEU A 275 -25.47 38.15 -0.43
N THR A 276 -26.62 37.47 -0.32
CA THR A 276 -27.64 37.39 -1.38
C THR A 276 -28.83 38.33 -1.18
N ARG A 277 -28.65 39.42 -0.42
CA ARG A 277 -29.68 40.46 -0.18
C ARG A 277 -31.03 39.89 0.29
N GLY A 278 -30.99 38.93 1.21
CA GLY A 278 -32.16 38.34 1.84
C GLY A 278 -32.77 37.13 1.10
N ARG A 279 -32.38 36.83 -0.14
CA ARG A 279 -32.84 35.64 -0.87
C ARG A 279 -32.04 34.41 -0.43
N ARG A 280 -32.64 33.22 -0.34
CA ARG A 280 -31.85 32.00 -0.10
C ARG A 280 -31.09 31.61 -1.37
N PRO A 281 -29.74 31.49 -1.35
CA PRO A 281 -29.01 31.03 -2.52
C PRO A 281 -29.38 29.57 -2.85
N PRO A 282 -29.39 29.20 -4.15
CA PRO A 282 -29.56 27.81 -4.53
C PRO A 282 -28.42 26.96 -3.94
N GLY A 283 -28.73 25.78 -3.39
CA GLY A 283 -27.77 24.91 -2.72
C GLY A 283 -27.63 25.12 -1.21
N ALA A 284 -28.12 26.25 -0.66
CA ALA A 284 -28.04 26.53 0.77
C ALA A 284 -28.81 25.50 1.62
N ALA A 285 -29.92 24.96 1.10
CA ALA A 285 -30.70 23.94 1.81
C ALA A 285 -29.99 22.59 1.82
N ALA A 286 -29.27 22.22 0.75
CA ALA A 286 -28.43 21.03 0.72
C ALA A 286 -27.29 21.11 1.75
N LEU A 287 -26.61 22.25 1.86
CA LEU A 287 -25.55 22.46 2.87
C LEU A 287 -26.09 22.34 4.30
N ARG A 288 -27.27 22.93 4.55
CA ARG A 288 -27.97 22.79 5.83
C ARG A 288 -28.35 21.34 6.13
N ALA A 289 -28.87 20.64 5.12
CA ALA A 289 -29.27 19.25 5.23
C ALA A 289 -28.06 18.36 5.55
N LEU A 290 -26.94 18.53 4.85
CA LEU A 290 -25.70 17.81 5.11
C LEU A 290 -25.17 18.11 6.52
N TRP A 291 -25.17 19.37 6.98
CA TRP A 291 -24.80 19.69 8.36
C TRP A 291 -25.66 18.92 9.39
N LEU A 292 -26.99 18.88 9.17
CA LEU A 292 -27.89 18.11 10.03
C LEU A 292 -27.62 16.61 9.93
N GLY A 293 -27.39 16.07 8.73
CA GLY A 293 -27.04 14.66 8.54
C GLY A 293 -25.74 14.27 9.24
N THR A 294 -24.73 15.13 9.21
CA THR A 294 -23.43 14.94 9.86
C THR A 294 -23.55 14.96 11.39
N THR A 295 -24.31 15.90 11.94
CA THR A 295 -24.29 16.20 13.40
C THR A 295 -25.50 15.67 14.17
N ARG A 296 -26.67 15.62 13.52
CA ARG A 296 -27.98 15.35 14.13
C ARG A 296 -28.89 14.60 13.13
N PRO A 297 -28.52 13.39 12.66
CA PRO A 297 -29.27 12.69 11.61
C PRO A 297 -30.73 12.41 11.98
N TRP A 298 -31.09 12.37 13.27
CA TRP A 298 -32.48 12.25 13.73
C TRP A 298 -33.34 13.51 13.47
N ARG A 299 -32.73 14.65 13.12
CA ARG A 299 -33.44 15.90 12.79
C ARG A 299 -33.66 16.12 11.30
N VAL A 300 -33.27 15.16 10.45
CA VAL A 300 -33.49 15.28 9.00
C VAL A 300 -34.98 15.22 8.62
N GLY A 301 -35.85 14.74 9.51
CA GLY A 301 -37.31 14.81 9.34
C GLY A 301 -37.87 16.24 9.46
N ASP A 302 -37.13 17.16 10.11
CA ASP A 302 -37.50 18.58 10.18
C ASP A 302 -37.24 19.30 8.84
N LEU A 303 -36.58 18.64 7.88
CA LEU A 303 -36.29 19.21 6.57
C LEU A 303 -37.56 19.21 5.72
N GLY A 304 -37.96 20.39 5.24
CA GLY A 304 -38.93 20.49 4.14
C GLY A 304 -38.36 19.97 2.81
N PRO A 305 -39.20 19.89 1.77
CA PRO A 305 -38.77 19.45 0.45
C PRO A 305 -37.66 20.35 -0.11
N PRO A 306 -36.75 19.82 -0.96
CA PRO A 306 -35.67 20.60 -1.53
C PRO A 306 -36.25 21.75 -2.37
N PRO A 307 -35.89 23.01 -2.07
CA PRO A 307 -36.50 24.18 -2.71
C PRO A 307 -36.03 24.36 -4.16
N THR A 308 -34.89 23.78 -4.54
CA THR A 308 -34.35 23.87 -5.91
C THR A 308 -33.87 22.52 -6.43
N ALA A 309 -33.78 22.38 -7.76
CA ALA A 309 -33.16 21.21 -8.39
C ALA A 309 -31.68 21.08 -7.99
N LEU A 310 -30.98 22.20 -7.81
CA LEU A 310 -29.59 22.20 -7.37
C LEU A 310 -29.44 21.60 -5.96
N ASP A 311 -30.33 21.94 -5.02
CA ASP A 311 -30.31 21.35 -3.68
C ASP A 311 -30.47 19.82 -3.73
N ARG A 312 -31.39 19.35 -4.58
CA ARG A 312 -31.65 17.92 -4.78
C ARG A 312 -30.44 17.17 -5.31
N VAL A 313 -29.61 17.81 -6.13
CA VAL A 313 -28.38 17.22 -6.67
C VAL A 313 -27.24 17.31 -5.65
N LEU A 314 -27.01 18.50 -5.09
CA LEU A 314 -25.88 18.76 -4.20
C LEU A 314 -25.87 17.88 -2.94
N VAL A 315 -27.03 17.55 -2.38
CA VAL A 315 -27.13 16.74 -1.15
C VAL A 315 -26.50 15.35 -1.28
N TRP A 316 -26.46 14.77 -2.49
CA TRP A 316 -25.81 13.48 -2.72
C TRP A 316 -24.54 13.60 -3.56
N ALA A 317 -24.49 14.54 -4.52
CA ALA A 317 -23.34 14.70 -5.41
C ALA A 317 -22.10 15.17 -4.65
N LEU A 318 -22.23 16.13 -3.72
CA LEU A 318 -21.07 16.64 -2.97
C LEU A 318 -20.41 15.54 -2.12
N PRO A 319 -21.13 14.78 -1.27
CA PRO A 319 -20.55 13.65 -0.55
C PRO A 319 -20.01 12.55 -1.47
N ALA A 320 -20.71 12.22 -2.57
CA ALA A 320 -20.28 11.16 -3.49
C ALA A 320 -18.98 11.53 -4.21
N THR A 321 -18.88 12.76 -4.72
CA THR A 321 -17.66 13.28 -5.36
C THR A 321 -16.52 13.35 -4.35
N ALA A 322 -16.76 13.84 -3.14
CA ALA A 322 -15.71 13.90 -2.13
C ALA A 322 -15.24 12.50 -1.69
N LEU A 323 -16.15 11.55 -1.56
CA LEU A 323 -15.82 10.15 -1.31
C LEU A 323 -14.96 9.60 -2.46
N ALA A 324 -15.40 9.73 -3.71
CA ALA A 324 -14.65 9.23 -4.87
C ALA A 324 -13.25 9.84 -4.98
N LEU A 325 -13.14 11.16 -4.90
CA LEU A 325 -11.86 11.86 -4.99
C LEU A 325 -10.95 11.55 -3.80
N SER A 326 -11.47 11.41 -2.58
CA SER A 326 -10.65 11.02 -1.43
C SER A 326 -10.08 9.61 -1.57
N ARG A 327 -10.85 8.66 -2.11
CA ARG A 327 -10.40 7.28 -2.34
C ARG A 327 -9.45 7.18 -3.52
N ALA A 328 -9.63 8.03 -4.53
CA ALA A 328 -8.70 8.13 -5.64
C ALA A 328 -7.38 8.76 -5.17
N ALA A 329 -7.44 9.82 -4.35
CA ALA A 329 -6.25 10.41 -3.75
C ALA A 329 -5.49 9.40 -2.88
N TYR A 330 -6.20 8.68 -2.02
CA TYR A 330 -5.66 7.60 -1.18
C TYR A 330 -4.92 6.51 -1.95
N SER A 331 -5.37 6.19 -3.16
CA SER A 331 -4.76 5.19 -4.03
C SER A 331 -3.84 5.78 -5.09
N TRP A 332 -3.44 7.05 -4.98
CA TRP A 332 -2.65 7.77 -5.99
C TRP A 332 -3.25 7.75 -7.41
N PHE A 333 -4.58 7.61 -7.51
CA PHE A 333 -5.33 7.36 -8.75
C PHE A 333 -4.85 6.10 -9.50
N ALA A 334 -4.25 5.14 -8.79
CA ALA A 334 -3.63 3.95 -9.35
C ALA A 334 -4.41 2.65 -9.05
N SER A 335 -5.39 2.67 -8.13
CA SER A 335 -6.19 1.49 -7.79
C SER A 335 -7.67 1.59 -8.18
N PRO A 336 -8.01 1.24 -9.43
CA PRO A 336 -9.41 1.13 -9.83
C PRO A 336 -10.15 0.02 -9.06
N ALA A 337 -9.49 -1.08 -8.66
CA ALA A 337 -10.14 -2.13 -7.87
C ALA A 337 -10.59 -1.61 -6.50
N HIS A 338 -9.75 -0.81 -5.82
CA HIS A 338 -10.11 -0.18 -4.55
C HIS A 338 -11.31 0.77 -4.69
N LEU A 339 -11.34 1.54 -5.78
CA LEU A 339 -12.45 2.43 -6.10
C LEU A 339 -13.74 1.66 -6.38
N LEU A 340 -13.69 0.62 -7.22
CA LEU A 340 -14.84 -0.20 -7.56
C LEU A 340 -15.46 -0.85 -6.33
N VAL A 341 -14.64 -1.47 -5.46
CA VAL A 341 -15.11 -2.10 -4.23
C VAL A 341 -15.73 -1.06 -3.29
N THR A 342 -15.06 0.07 -3.08
CA THR A 342 -15.54 1.10 -2.14
C THR A 342 -16.80 1.78 -2.65
N LEU A 343 -16.78 2.30 -3.88
CA LEU A 343 -17.90 3.03 -4.48
C LEU A 343 -19.07 2.10 -4.79
N GLY A 344 -18.80 0.87 -5.23
CA GLY A 344 -19.81 -0.17 -5.42
C GLY A 344 -20.53 -0.50 -4.11
N GLY A 345 -19.79 -0.69 -3.01
CA GLY A 345 -20.38 -0.93 -1.70
C GLY A 345 -21.28 0.22 -1.22
N TRP A 346 -20.83 1.48 -1.36
CA TRP A 346 -21.65 2.65 -1.04
C TRP A 346 -22.87 2.79 -1.96
N GLY A 347 -22.70 2.52 -3.25
CA GLY A 347 -23.77 2.57 -4.25
C GLY A 347 -24.87 1.54 -3.97
N VAL A 348 -24.49 0.30 -3.65
CA VAL A 348 -25.43 -0.76 -3.26
C VAL A 348 -26.14 -0.40 -1.96
N PHE A 349 -25.41 0.05 -0.94
CA PHE A 349 -25.99 0.48 0.35
C PHE A 349 -27.05 1.58 0.14
N ALA A 350 -26.68 2.66 -0.54
CA ALA A 350 -27.58 3.79 -0.81
C ALA A 350 -28.74 3.39 -1.75
N GLY A 351 -28.50 2.51 -2.72
CA GLY A 351 -29.48 1.98 -3.66
C GLY A 351 -30.56 1.16 -2.96
N VAL A 352 -30.18 0.27 -2.04
CA VAL A 352 -31.12 -0.51 -1.23
C VAL A 352 -32.00 0.42 -0.39
N LEU A 353 -31.40 1.36 0.35
CA LEU A 353 -32.18 2.31 1.17
C LEU A 353 -33.13 3.16 0.32
N ARG A 354 -32.67 3.62 -0.86
CA ARG A 354 -33.51 4.36 -1.83
C ARG A 354 -34.70 3.52 -2.29
N GLY A 355 -34.48 2.23 -2.55
CA GLY A 355 -35.51 1.29 -3.01
C GLY A 355 -36.63 1.09 -2.01
N TRP A 356 -36.34 1.20 -0.71
CA TRP A 356 -37.32 1.07 0.37
C TRP A 356 -38.21 2.31 0.57
N LEU A 357 -37.73 3.50 0.22
CA LEU A 357 -38.49 4.76 0.32
C LEU A 357 -39.31 5.08 -0.94
N ARG A 358 -39.95 4.09 -1.58
CA ARG A 358 -40.82 4.33 -2.74
C ARG A 358 -41.93 5.34 -2.35
N GLY A 359 -41.99 6.46 -3.07
CA GLY A 359 -43.01 7.52 -2.89
C GLY A 359 -42.73 8.58 -1.82
N HIS A 360 -41.66 8.49 -1.03
CA HIS A 360 -41.32 9.48 0.01
C HIS A 360 -40.19 10.42 -0.46
N ASP A 361 -40.12 11.64 0.08
CA ASP A 361 -38.99 12.54 -0.21
C ASP A 361 -37.68 11.95 0.35
N ARG A 362 -36.71 11.78 -0.55
CA ARG A 362 -35.43 11.11 -0.30
C ARG A 362 -34.36 12.08 0.18
N PHE A 363 -34.66 13.38 0.15
CA PHE A 363 -33.72 14.44 0.48
C PHE A 363 -33.11 14.25 1.88
N GLY A 364 -33.94 13.98 2.90
CA GLY A 364 -33.48 13.76 4.27
C GLY A 364 -32.62 12.49 4.43
N LEU A 365 -32.93 11.41 3.71
CA LEU A 365 -32.12 10.19 3.73
C LEU A 365 -30.73 10.46 3.11
N TYR A 366 -30.68 11.10 1.95
CA TYR A 366 -29.41 11.45 1.31
C TYR A 366 -28.58 12.40 2.16
N ALA A 367 -29.22 13.33 2.86
CA ALA A 367 -28.55 14.20 3.80
C ALA A 367 -27.88 13.43 4.94
N ALA A 368 -28.57 12.46 5.55
CA ALA A 368 -28.02 11.64 6.62
C ALA A 368 -26.88 10.71 6.17
N VAL A 369 -27.11 9.94 5.10
CA VAL A 369 -26.09 9.04 4.55
C VAL A 369 -24.89 9.82 4.00
N GLY A 370 -25.15 10.92 3.30
CA GLY A 370 -24.13 11.84 2.80
C GLY A 370 -23.35 12.52 3.91
N GLY A 371 -24.00 12.96 4.99
CA GLY A 371 -23.34 13.54 6.16
C GLY A 371 -22.41 12.54 6.85
N ALA A 372 -22.86 11.28 7.05
CA ALA A 372 -21.99 10.22 7.58
C ALA A 372 -20.81 9.90 6.64
N ALA A 373 -21.03 9.91 5.32
CA ALA A 373 -19.96 9.76 4.33
C ALA A 373 -18.95 10.91 4.40
N VAL A 374 -19.40 12.15 4.63
CA VAL A 374 -18.54 13.32 4.83
C VAL A 374 -17.67 13.13 6.08
N VAL A 375 -18.20 12.68 7.22
CA VAL A 375 -17.40 12.41 8.43
C VAL A 375 -16.28 11.41 8.13
N ARG A 376 -16.62 10.27 7.51
CA ARG A 376 -15.61 9.26 7.15
C ARG A 376 -14.57 9.77 6.16
N THR A 377 -14.99 10.65 5.25
CA THR A 377 -14.10 11.28 4.28
C THR A 377 -13.17 12.29 4.95
N LEU A 378 -13.66 13.09 5.90
CA LEU A 378 -12.85 14.01 6.69
C LEU A 378 -11.76 13.27 7.47
N VAL A 379 -12.09 12.14 8.12
CA VAL A 379 -11.10 11.32 8.84
C VAL A 379 -9.94 10.89 7.93
N LEU A 380 -10.26 10.39 6.72
CA LEU A 380 -9.24 10.02 5.75
C LEU A 380 -8.44 11.24 5.27
N LEU A 381 -9.11 12.33 4.88
CA LEU A 381 -8.46 13.53 4.34
C LEU A 381 -7.52 14.18 5.36
N CYS A 382 -7.87 14.19 6.65
CA CYS A 382 -6.98 14.65 7.71
C CYS A 382 -5.68 13.85 7.75
N ALA A 383 -5.76 12.52 7.59
CA ALA A 383 -4.58 11.66 7.57
C ALA A 383 -3.73 11.85 6.29
N LEU A 384 -4.35 12.21 5.16
CA LEU A 384 -3.67 12.47 3.89
C LEU A 384 -3.12 13.90 3.75
N ALA A 385 -3.63 14.86 4.52
CA ALA A 385 -3.33 16.29 4.35
C ALA A 385 -1.85 16.64 4.61
N GLY A 386 -1.12 15.81 5.35
CA GLY A 386 0.30 16.01 5.66
C GLY A 386 1.17 15.91 4.39
N HIS A 387 1.55 14.70 4.02
CA HIS A 387 2.37 14.43 2.82
C HIS A 387 1.73 13.35 1.94
N GLY A 388 0.40 13.37 1.84
CA GLY A 388 -0.33 12.46 0.95
C GLY A 388 -0.40 11.03 1.51
N PRO A 389 -0.72 10.06 0.64
CA PRO A 389 -0.88 8.67 1.07
C PRO A 389 0.43 8.02 1.52
N GLY A 390 1.58 8.43 1.01
CA GLY A 390 2.89 7.96 1.48
C GLY A 390 3.06 8.17 2.99
N ARG A 391 2.77 9.38 3.51
CA ARG A 391 2.83 9.63 4.97
C ARG A 391 1.79 8.84 5.74
N TYR A 392 0.59 8.68 5.20
CA TYR A 392 -0.43 7.85 5.84
C TYR A 392 0.06 6.42 6.03
N TRP A 393 0.65 5.81 4.99
CA TRP A 393 1.16 4.44 5.05
C TRP A 393 2.42 4.33 5.90
N PHE A 394 3.34 5.29 5.81
CA PHE A 394 4.49 5.38 6.69
C PHE A 394 4.07 5.34 8.17
N ASP A 395 3.12 6.19 8.57
CA ASP A 395 2.60 6.22 9.94
C ASP A 395 1.87 4.92 10.30
N PHE A 396 1.14 4.34 9.34
CA PHE A 396 0.45 3.06 9.53
C PHE A 396 1.44 1.92 9.84
N TRP A 397 2.57 1.84 9.15
CA TRP A 397 3.54 0.76 9.35
C TRP A 397 4.41 0.99 10.58
N THR A 398 4.90 2.22 10.75
CA THR A 398 5.99 2.53 11.70
C THR A 398 5.51 3.04 13.06
N ARG A 399 4.26 3.51 13.17
CA ARG A 399 3.72 4.12 14.41
C ARG A 399 2.47 3.39 14.91
N PRO A 400 2.62 2.37 15.77
CA PRO A 400 1.49 1.57 16.26
C PRO A 400 0.36 2.40 16.89
N GLN A 401 0.68 3.46 17.62
CA GLN A 401 -0.29 4.35 18.25
C GLN A 401 -1.13 5.11 17.22
N ALA A 402 -0.49 5.66 16.17
CA ALA A 402 -1.19 6.37 15.10
C ALA A 402 -2.09 5.42 14.30
N ARG A 403 -1.58 4.23 13.99
CA ARG A 403 -2.36 3.15 13.35
C ARG A 403 -3.60 2.79 14.18
N SER A 404 -3.43 2.50 15.47
CA SER A 404 -4.54 2.15 16.36
C SER A 404 -5.58 3.27 16.46
N LEU A 405 -5.13 4.51 16.69
CA LEU A 405 -6.02 5.68 16.76
C LEU A 405 -6.83 5.85 15.47
N TYR A 406 -6.16 5.80 14.31
CA TYR A 406 -6.84 5.94 13.02
C TYR A 406 -7.85 4.81 12.79
N ILE A 407 -7.47 3.55 13.02
CA ILE A 407 -8.36 2.40 12.85
C ILE A 407 -9.59 2.53 13.74
N THR A 408 -9.41 2.87 15.02
CA THR A 408 -10.53 3.05 15.97
C THR A 408 -11.50 4.13 15.49
N ILE A 409 -11.00 5.31 15.12
CA ILE A 409 -11.84 6.41 14.64
C ILE A 409 -12.51 6.04 13.30
N ALA A 410 -11.77 5.47 12.35
CA ALA A 410 -12.30 5.08 11.05
C ALA A 410 -13.36 3.97 11.16
N PHE A 411 -13.20 3.05 12.12
CA PHE A 411 -14.17 2.00 12.42
C PHE A 411 -15.42 2.56 13.09
N ALA A 412 -15.29 3.45 14.09
CA ALA A 412 -16.43 4.14 14.69
C ALA A 412 -17.22 4.95 13.64
N ALA A 413 -16.52 5.68 12.75
CA ALA A 413 -17.12 6.41 11.65
C ALA A 413 -17.78 5.48 10.62
N PHE A 414 -17.29 4.25 10.44
CA PHE A 414 -17.94 3.23 9.60
C PHE A 414 -19.26 2.77 10.21
N LEU A 415 -19.27 2.40 11.50
CA LEU A 415 -20.47 1.98 12.22
C LEU A 415 -21.51 3.09 12.35
N TRP A 416 -21.08 4.36 12.33
CA TRP A 416 -21.98 5.50 12.32
C TRP A 416 -22.88 5.56 11.08
N VAL A 417 -22.44 5.03 9.93
CA VAL A 417 -23.22 5.07 8.67
C VAL A 417 -24.59 4.37 8.79
N PRO A 418 -24.67 3.09 9.19
CA PRO A 418 -25.96 2.42 9.38
C PRO A 418 -26.78 3.04 10.52
N VAL A 419 -26.13 3.56 11.57
CA VAL A 419 -26.82 4.26 12.67
C VAL A 419 -27.49 5.55 12.17
N ALA A 420 -26.78 6.37 11.40
CA ALA A 420 -27.31 7.58 10.80
C ALA A 420 -28.47 7.27 9.84
N ALA A 421 -28.35 6.22 9.03
CA ALA A 421 -29.43 5.76 8.16
C ALA A 421 -30.67 5.31 8.95
N TYR A 422 -30.50 4.53 10.02
CA TYR A 422 -31.58 4.11 10.91
C TYR A 422 -32.31 5.30 11.54
N LEU A 423 -31.55 6.26 12.10
CA LEU A 423 -32.10 7.46 12.74
C LEU A 423 -32.85 8.35 11.74
N ALA A 424 -32.33 8.47 10.52
CA ALA A 424 -32.99 9.21 9.45
C ALA A 424 -34.30 8.56 9.02
N LEU A 425 -34.31 7.23 8.80
CA LEU A 425 -35.53 6.51 8.44
C LEU A 425 -36.60 6.61 9.54
N ARG A 426 -36.18 6.62 10.81
CA ARG A 426 -37.08 6.83 11.94
C ARG A 426 -37.68 8.22 11.93
N ALA A 427 -36.87 9.25 11.69
CA ALA A 427 -37.32 10.63 11.58
C ALA A 427 -38.30 10.84 10.40
N LEU A 428 -38.14 10.07 9.32
CA LEU A 428 -39.03 10.08 8.15
C LEU A 428 -40.30 9.23 8.32
N GLY A 429 -40.54 8.66 9.51
CA GLY A 429 -41.77 7.90 9.80
C GLY A 429 -41.85 6.51 9.17
N ALA A 430 -40.73 5.93 8.70
CA ALA A 430 -40.74 4.60 8.12
C ALA A 430 -41.15 3.54 9.16
N ARG A 431 -42.16 2.71 8.85
CA ARG A 431 -42.75 1.74 9.80
C ARG A 431 -41.87 0.52 10.12
N PHE A 432 -40.75 0.35 9.43
CA PHE A 432 -39.78 -0.72 9.65
C PHE A 432 -38.37 -0.17 9.40
N THR A 433 -37.81 0.59 10.35
CA THR A 433 -36.53 1.28 10.14
C THR A 433 -35.31 0.36 10.19
N VAL A 434 -35.43 -0.76 10.90
CA VAL A 434 -34.34 -1.74 11.08
C VAL A 434 -34.15 -2.60 9.84
N ALA A 435 -35.24 -3.12 9.27
CA ALA A 435 -35.23 -3.98 8.08
C ALA A 435 -34.40 -3.42 6.89
N PRO A 436 -34.66 -2.21 6.37
CA PRO A 436 -33.92 -1.66 5.24
C PRO A 436 -32.45 -1.42 5.57
N VAL A 437 -32.10 -1.10 6.82
CA VAL A 437 -30.71 -0.92 7.24
C VAL A 437 -29.97 -2.25 7.27
N LEU A 438 -30.58 -3.31 7.82
CA LEU A 438 -29.99 -4.65 7.81
C LEU A 438 -29.76 -5.15 6.38
N VAL A 439 -30.75 -5.01 5.49
CA VAL A 439 -30.60 -5.38 4.08
C VAL A 439 -29.54 -4.52 3.39
N ALA A 440 -29.49 -3.21 3.67
CA ALA A 440 -28.53 -2.30 3.06
C ALA A 440 -27.08 -2.58 3.51
N VAL A 441 -26.86 -3.05 4.74
CA VAL A 441 -25.53 -3.50 5.21
C VAL A 441 -25.19 -4.89 4.67
N GLY A 442 -26.16 -5.81 4.66
CA GLY A 442 -25.95 -7.18 4.21
C GLY A 442 -25.67 -7.30 2.71
N ALA A 443 -26.32 -6.49 1.87
CA ALA A 443 -26.19 -6.58 0.42
C ALA A 443 -24.76 -6.28 -0.11
N PRO A 444 -24.07 -5.20 0.31
CA PRO A 444 -22.66 -4.98 -0.04
C PRO A 444 -21.74 -6.11 0.44
N LEU A 445 -21.96 -6.65 1.66
CA LEU A 445 -21.14 -7.74 2.19
C LEU A 445 -21.31 -9.03 1.38
N ALA A 446 -22.56 -9.40 1.09
CA ALA A 446 -22.86 -10.58 0.28
C ALA A 446 -22.32 -10.44 -1.14
N LEU A 447 -22.47 -9.26 -1.76
CA LEU A 447 -21.96 -8.99 -3.10
C LEU A 447 -20.43 -9.02 -3.16
N LEU A 448 -19.75 -8.40 -2.19
CA LEU A 448 -18.30 -8.42 -2.10
C LEU A 448 -17.81 -9.86 -1.88
N GLY A 449 -18.39 -10.58 -0.93
CA GLY A 449 -18.08 -11.99 -0.67
C GLY A 449 -18.27 -12.86 -1.92
N ALA A 450 -19.38 -12.69 -2.64
CA ALA A 450 -19.65 -13.42 -3.88
C ALA A 450 -18.66 -13.09 -4.99
N THR A 451 -18.25 -11.82 -5.10
CA THR A 451 -17.25 -11.38 -6.09
C THR A 451 -15.87 -11.93 -5.76
N LEU A 452 -15.45 -11.87 -4.50
CA LEU A 452 -14.18 -12.45 -4.04
C LEU A 452 -14.16 -13.98 -4.19
N TRP A 453 -15.29 -14.64 -3.93
CA TRP A 453 -15.43 -16.08 -4.12
C TRP A 453 -15.34 -16.47 -5.59
N ALA A 454 -16.05 -15.75 -6.47
CA ALA A 454 -16.06 -16.01 -7.91
C ALA A 454 -14.72 -15.69 -8.59
N ALA A 455 -14.07 -14.58 -8.22
CA ALA A 455 -12.79 -14.16 -8.80
C ALA A 455 -11.57 -14.86 -8.16
N GLY A 456 -11.75 -15.49 -7.00
CA GLY A 456 -10.69 -16.01 -6.14
C GLY A 456 -10.12 -14.94 -5.19
N LEU A 457 -10.00 -15.30 -3.90
CA LEU A 457 -9.48 -14.39 -2.86
C LEU A 457 -8.04 -13.95 -3.17
N GLU A 458 -7.16 -14.92 -3.48
CA GLU A 458 -5.75 -14.67 -3.79
C GLU A 458 -5.59 -13.72 -4.99
N ASN A 459 -6.29 -14.02 -6.09
CA ASN A 459 -6.26 -13.21 -7.29
C ASN A 459 -6.78 -11.79 -7.04
N SER A 460 -7.87 -11.66 -6.28
CA SER A 460 -8.44 -10.35 -5.93
C SER A 460 -7.50 -9.51 -5.06
N LEU A 461 -6.87 -10.13 -4.06
CA LEU A 461 -5.88 -9.47 -3.21
C LEU A 461 -4.62 -9.10 -4.00
N SER A 462 -4.16 -9.98 -4.88
CA SER A 462 -2.99 -9.73 -5.74
C SER A 462 -3.23 -8.56 -6.69
N VAL A 463 -4.39 -8.50 -7.36
CA VAL A 463 -4.76 -7.34 -8.20
C VAL A 463 -4.82 -6.05 -7.37
N TRP A 464 -5.39 -6.12 -6.16
CA TRP A 464 -5.43 -4.97 -5.27
C TRP A 464 -4.03 -4.53 -4.83
N ASN A 465 -3.15 -5.47 -4.47
CA ASN A 465 -1.79 -5.17 -4.04
C ASN A 465 -0.90 -4.73 -5.21
N ASP A 466 -1.05 -5.25 -6.43
CA ASP A 466 -0.31 -4.73 -7.58
C ASP A 466 -0.65 -3.25 -7.83
N GLN A 467 -1.91 -2.88 -7.63
CA GLN A 467 -2.37 -1.50 -7.80
C GLN A 467 -1.98 -0.57 -6.64
N MET A 468 -1.92 -1.07 -5.41
CA MET A 468 -1.60 -0.28 -4.21
C MET A 468 -0.12 -0.36 -3.78
N ALA A 469 0.60 -1.43 -4.17
CA ALA A 469 1.88 -1.97 -3.69
C ALA A 469 2.27 -1.50 -2.28
N LEU A 470 1.49 -2.01 -1.33
CA LEU A 470 1.67 -1.74 0.09
C LEU A 470 2.30 -2.92 0.79
N LEU A 471 1.90 -4.12 0.39
CA LEU A 471 2.42 -5.37 0.91
C LEU A 471 3.63 -5.79 0.08
N PRO A 472 4.53 -6.59 0.67
CA PRO A 472 5.78 -6.96 0.04
C PRO A 472 5.55 -7.58 -1.35
N TRP A 473 6.00 -6.87 -2.37
CA TRP A 473 5.60 -7.15 -3.75
C TRP A 473 6.18 -8.49 -4.23
N GLY A 474 7.44 -8.78 -3.89
CA GLY A 474 8.05 -10.08 -4.20
C GLY A 474 7.37 -11.24 -3.46
N MET A 475 7.12 -11.10 -2.14
CA MET A 475 6.55 -12.18 -1.33
C MET A 475 5.20 -12.65 -1.84
N HIS A 476 4.29 -11.74 -2.19
CA HIS A 476 2.97 -12.19 -2.63
C HIS A 476 2.98 -12.90 -3.98
N ARG A 477 3.96 -12.64 -4.84
CA ARG A 477 4.10 -13.36 -6.11
C ARG A 477 4.65 -14.77 -5.96
N ILE A 478 5.45 -15.00 -4.92
CA ILE A 478 6.04 -16.33 -4.64
C ILE A 478 5.11 -17.16 -3.75
N LEU A 479 4.64 -16.59 -2.64
CA LEU A 479 3.89 -17.31 -1.60
C LEU A 479 2.37 -17.14 -1.71
N GLY A 480 1.90 -16.14 -2.45
CA GLY A 480 0.51 -15.68 -2.39
C GLY A 480 0.23 -14.83 -1.13
N ILE A 481 -0.67 -13.85 -1.25
CA ILE A 481 -1.12 -13.00 -0.14
C ILE A 481 -1.78 -13.82 0.96
N THR A 482 -2.64 -14.75 0.56
CA THR A 482 -3.38 -15.61 1.49
C THR A 482 -2.46 -16.54 2.25
N GLY A 483 -1.43 -17.09 1.60
CA GLY A 483 -0.43 -17.91 2.26
C GLY A 483 0.43 -17.12 3.24
N PHE A 484 1.01 -16.00 2.81
CA PHE A 484 1.96 -15.26 3.68
C PHE A 484 1.29 -14.56 4.85
N LEU A 485 0.02 -14.14 4.72
CA LEU A 485 -0.76 -13.53 5.81
C LEU A 485 -1.57 -14.53 6.62
N ASP A 486 -1.49 -15.83 6.30
CA ASP A 486 -2.32 -16.87 6.90
C ASP A 486 -3.82 -16.53 6.87
N LEU A 487 -4.28 -15.99 5.73
CA LEU A 487 -5.68 -15.62 5.56
C LEU A 487 -6.52 -16.87 5.27
N PRO A 488 -7.58 -17.12 6.04
CA PRO A 488 -8.41 -18.29 5.80
C PRO A 488 -9.06 -18.25 4.41
N PRO A 489 -8.96 -19.33 3.61
CA PRO A 489 -9.52 -19.35 2.25
C PRO A 489 -11.05 -19.28 2.23
N TRP A 490 -11.70 -19.55 3.37
CA TRP A 490 -13.15 -19.49 3.55
C TRP A 490 -13.70 -18.08 3.87
N LEU A 491 -12.84 -17.06 3.97
CA LEU A 491 -13.24 -15.67 4.23
C LEU A 491 -14.34 -15.15 3.28
N PRO A 492 -14.31 -15.39 1.95
CA PRO A 492 -15.38 -14.97 1.05
C PRO A 492 -16.74 -15.57 1.42
N GLN A 493 -16.77 -16.85 1.79
CA GLN A 493 -17.97 -17.57 2.22
C GLN A 493 -18.52 -17.01 3.52
N LEU A 494 -17.64 -16.64 4.47
CA LEU A 494 -18.07 -15.95 5.68
C LEU A 494 -18.75 -14.61 5.36
N LEU A 495 -18.21 -13.82 4.43
CA LEU A 495 -18.82 -12.55 4.00
C LEU A 495 -20.19 -12.78 3.34
N ILE A 496 -20.32 -13.81 2.50
CA ILE A 496 -21.59 -14.21 1.89
C ILE A 496 -22.60 -14.61 2.97
N ALA A 497 -22.20 -15.47 3.92
CA ALA A 497 -23.05 -15.96 4.98
C ALA A 497 -23.51 -14.84 5.92
N ALA A 498 -22.59 -13.96 6.35
CA ALA A 498 -22.91 -12.82 7.19
C ALA A 498 -23.83 -11.82 6.48
N GLY A 499 -23.54 -11.51 5.21
CA GLY A 499 -24.39 -10.64 4.38
C GLY A 499 -25.79 -11.23 4.18
N GLY A 500 -25.85 -12.53 3.85
CA GLY A 500 -27.10 -13.28 3.70
C GLY A 500 -27.92 -13.33 4.99
N ALA A 501 -27.29 -13.55 6.14
CA ALA A 501 -27.95 -13.54 7.45
C ALA A 501 -28.58 -12.17 7.77
N LEU A 502 -27.88 -11.07 7.48
CA LEU A 502 -28.42 -9.71 7.65
C LEU A 502 -29.59 -9.43 6.70
N ILE A 503 -29.51 -9.86 5.45
CA ILE A 503 -30.60 -9.74 4.47
C ILE A 503 -31.83 -10.54 4.94
N ALA A 504 -31.63 -11.79 5.36
CA ALA A 504 -32.70 -12.65 5.86
C ALA A 504 -33.35 -12.06 7.12
N ALA A 505 -32.54 -11.59 8.09
CA ALA A 505 -33.04 -10.91 9.28
C ALA A 505 -33.85 -9.66 8.93
N GLY A 506 -33.36 -8.83 8.00
CA GLY A 506 -34.09 -7.67 7.52
C GLY A 506 -35.42 -8.04 6.83
N GLY A 507 -35.42 -9.12 6.04
CA GLY A 507 -36.62 -9.66 5.39
C GLY A 507 -37.66 -10.18 6.40
N MET A 508 -37.22 -10.91 7.43
CA MET A 508 -38.09 -11.37 8.52
C MET A 508 -38.71 -10.20 9.28
N VAL A 509 -37.90 -9.19 9.66
CA VAL A 509 -38.40 -7.98 10.34
C VAL A 509 -39.43 -7.24 9.48
N ALA A 510 -39.25 -7.20 8.16
CA ALA A 510 -40.22 -6.59 7.24
C ALA A 510 -41.50 -7.42 7.07
N ALA A 511 -41.41 -8.75 7.19
CA ALA A 511 -42.54 -9.67 7.01
C ALA A 511 -43.49 -9.70 8.22
N VAL A 512 -43.00 -9.40 9.43
CA VAL A 512 -43.81 -9.27 10.64
C VAL A 512 -44.66 -7.99 10.54
N ARG A 513 -45.77 -8.05 9.81
CA ARG A 513 -46.78 -6.99 9.78
C ARG A 513 -47.38 -6.87 11.19
N PRO A 514 -47.46 -5.68 11.80
CA PRO A 514 -48.32 -5.50 12.96
C PRO A 514 -49.74 -5.85 12.50
N ALA A 515 -50.31 -6.90 13.09
CA ALA A 515 -51.71 -7.25 12.88
C ALA A 515 -52.53 -5.97 13.07
N ARG A 516 -53.24 -5.54 12.03
CA ARG A 516 -54.16 -4.39 12.09
C ARG A 516 -54.97 -4.57 13.37
N ARG A 517 -54.80 -3.69 14.37
CA ARG A 517 -55.86 -3.44 15.35
C ARG A 517 -57.05 -2.97 14.51
N ARG A 518 -57.92 -3.91 14.15
CA ARG A 518 -59.28 -3.63 13.71
C ARG A 518 -59.90 -2.90 14.88
N SER A 519 -59.88 -1.58 14.83
CA SER A 519 -60.78 -0.75 15.62
C SER A 519 -62.19 -1.18 15.23
N HIS A 520 -62.79 -2.00 16.08
CA HIS A 520 -64.24 -2.21 16.11
C HIS A 520 -64.85 -0.82 16.36
N VAL A 521 -65.14 -0.11 15.28
CA VAL A 521 -66.04 1.03 15.29
C VAL A 521 -67.43 0.43 15.50
N LEU A 522 -67.88 0.42 16.75
CA LEU A 522 -69.28 0.19 17.09
C LEU A 522 -70.11 1.27 16.37
N ARG A 523 -70.82 0.87 15.33
CA ARG A 523 -71.90 1.67 14.73
C ARG A 523 -72.94 1.93 15.81
N GLN A 524 -73.19 3.19 16.15
CA GLN A 524 -74.45 3.58 16.76
C GLN A 524 -75.54 3.57 15.68
N PRO A 525 -76.71 2.97 15.92
CA PRO A 525 -77.85 3.06 15.02
C PRO A 525 -78.53 4.42 15.16
N THR A 526 -78.82 5.00 14.01
CA THR A 526 -79.75 6.11 13.80
C THR A 526 -81.15 5.75 14.28
N SER A 527 -81.77 6.61 15.08
CA SER A 527 -83.22 6.67 15.25
C SER A 527 -83.73 8.06 14.89
N SER A 528 -84.50 8.13 13.81
CA SER A 528 -85.50 9.15 13.46
C SER A 528 -86.78 8.36 13.14
N PRO A 529 -88.01 8.91 13.24
CA PRO A 529 -88.40 10.25 12.79
C PRO A 529 -88.55 11.29 13.90
#